data_AF-C1D0C9-F1
#
_entry.id   AF-C1D0C9-F1
#
_cell.length_a   1.000
_cell.length_b   1.000
_cell.length_c   1.000
_cell.angle_alpha   90.00
_cell.angle_beta   90.00
_cell.angle_gamma   90.00
#
_symmetry.space_group_name_H-M   'P 1'
#
loop_
_entity.id
_entity.type
_entity.pdbx_description
1 polymer ?
#
loop_
_entity_poly.entity_id
_entity_poly.type
_entity_poly.pdbx_seq_one_letter_code
_entity_poly.pdbx_strand_id
1 'polypeptide(L)'
;MKRMLALAALGTLTLSACTLAGNPLRKDVTGNLKGFNPNQNIRLAIVGFSSAGQYTADGTQSQIIDKYLTGGFALDLPTNLPYGTYRVVAFRDSNNDGRFNTGDVVLSRDNGKRLVYSRYDNQFYRGTTSGWNIYNPSNNTAQTLTLDNYDLEAL
;
A
#
# COMPACT_ATOMS: atom_id res chain seq x y z
N MET A 1 14.52 58.83 -27.48
CA MET A 1 13.64 57.76 -28.02
C MET A 1 14.24 56.43 -27.55
N LYS A 2 13.97 55.97 -26.31
CA LYS A 2 12.91 55.07 -25.84
C LYS A 2 12.91 53.67 -26.50
N ARG A 3 13.05 52.65 -25.63
CA ARG A 3 12.75 51.19 -25.77
C ARG A 3 13.95 50.37 -26.29
N MET A 4 14.33 49.23 -25.72
CA MET A 4 13.55 48.19 -25.04
C MET A 4 14.37 47.52 -23.91
N LEU A 5 13.77 47.41 -22.72
CA LEU A 5 14.17 46.46 -21.68
C LEU A 5 13.61 45.08 -22.07
N ALA A 6 14.48 44.10 -22.26
CA ALA A 6 14.09 42.69 -22.33
C ALA A 6 14.31 42.08 -20.93
N LEU A 7 13.21 42.01 -20.18
CA LEU A 7 13.12 41.31 -18.90
C LEU A 7 13.07 39.81 -19.21
N ALA A 8 14.20 39.11 -19.11
CA ALA A 8 14.22 37.65 -19.17
C ALA A 8 13.67 37.11 -17.85
N ALA A 9 12.39 36.72 -17.88
CA ALA A 9 11.75 35.97 -16.81
C ALA A 9 12.51 34.64 -16.62
N LEU A 10 13.29 34.54 -15.55
CA LEU A 10 13.77 33.26 -15.03
C LEU A 10 12.55 32.54 -14.45
N GLY A 11 11.83 31.86 -15.35
CA GLY A 11 10.76 30.95 -15.00
C GLY A 11 11.31 29.89 -14.06
N THR A 12 10.63 29.74 -12.93
CA THR A 12 10.76 28.66 -11.97
C THR A 12 10.75 27.31 -12.67
N LEU A 13 11.93 26.72 -12.84
CA LEU A 13 12.06 25.28 -12.98
C LEU A 13 11.84 24.69 -11.59
N THR A 14 10.57 24.58 -11.18
CA THR A 14 10.22 23.60 -10.16
C THR A 14 10.55 22.25 -10.78
N LEU A 15 11.71 21.68 -10.44
CA LEU A 15 11.93 20.26 -10.61
C LEU A 15 10.73 19.60 -9.92
N SER A 16 9.78 19.14 -10.73
CA SER A 16 8.84 18.13 -10.29
C SER A 16 9.75 16.98 -9.93
N ALA A 17 10.01 16.81 -8.64
CA ALA A 17 10.57 15.58 -8.14
C ALA A 17 9.56 14.52 -8.58
N CYS A 18 9.87 13.86 -9.71
CA CYS A 18 9.44 12.51 -9.95
C CYS A 18 10.00 11.73 -8.76
N THR A 19 9.28 11.74 -7.63
CA THR A 19 9.45 10.71 -6.61
C THR A 19 9.30 9.44 -7.41
N LEU A 20 10.38 8.68 -7.49
CA LEU A 20 10.42 7.40 -8.16
C LEU A 20 9.29 6.56 -7.53
N ALA A 21 8.12 6.59 -8.17
CA ALA A 21 6.97 5.82 -7.74
C ALA A 21 7.41 4.36 -7.88
N GLY A 22 7.43 3.63 -6.77
CA GLY A 22 7.54 2.18 -6.85
C GLY A 22 8.31 1.51 -5.72
N ASN A 23 9.26 2.18 -5.06
CA ASN A 23 10.06 1.54 -4.00
C ASN A 23 9.73 2.09 -2.60
N PRO A 24 9.48 1.20 -1.62
CA PRO A 24 9.28 1.60 -0.22
C PRO A 24 10.55 2.26 0.35
N LEU A 25 10.39 3.38 1.03
CA LEU A 25 11.44 4.12 1.75
C LEU A 25 11.71 3.54 3.13
N ARG A 26 10.67 3.07 3.82
CA ARG A 26 10.72 2.57 5.21
C ARG A 26 10.58 1.06 5.31
N LYS A 27 9.92 0.42 4.34
CA LYS A 27 9.65 -1.03 4.34
C LYS A 27 8.87 -1.44 5.60
N ASP A 28 7.87 -0.65 5.94
CA ASP A 28 7.09 -0.81 7.17
C ASP A 28 6.40 -2.19 7.25
N VAL A 29 5.99 -2.78 6.12
CA VAL A 29 5.46 -4.15 6.06
C VAL A 29 6.17 -4.96 4.98
N THR A 30 6.48 -6.22 5.27
CA THR A 30 7.12 -7.14 4.31
C THR A 30 6.44 -8.50 4.23
N GLY A 31 6.59 -9.18 3.10
CA GLY A 31 6.05 -10.53 2.90
C GLY A 31 6.54 -11.16 1.60
N ASN A 32 6.26 -12.45 1.43
CA ASN A 32 6.54 -13.18 0.19
C ASN A 32 5.34 -13.19 -0.75
N LEU A 33 5.62 -13.38 -2.04
CA LEU A 33 4.58 -13.51 -3.08
C LEU A 33 4.70 -14.89 -3.71
N LYS A 34 3.61 -15.66 -3.65
CA LYS A 34 3.61 -17.06 -4.10
C LYS A 34 2.54 -17.30 -5.16
N GLY A 35 2.93 -17.95 -6.26
CA GLY A 35 2.00 -18.41 -7.30
C GLY A 35 1.49 -17.33 -8.26
N PHE A 36 2.02 -16.10 -8.21
CA PHE A 36 1.66 -15.05 -9.16
C PHE A 36 2.36 -15.26 -10.51
N ASN A 37 1.63 -15.09 -11.61
CA ASN A 37 2.22 -15.20 -12.93
C ASN A 37 2.98 -13.92 -13.31
N PRO A 38 4.19 -14.03 -13.88
CA PRO A 38 4.87 -12.87 -14.43
C PRO A 38 4.04 -12.27 -15.57
N ASN A 39 4.18 -10.95 -15.81
CA ASN A 39 3.54 -10.20 -16.91
C ASN A 39 2.04 -9.89 -16.78
N GLN A 40 1.44 -9.94 -15.58
CA GLN A 40 0.04 -9.54 -15.38
C GLN A 40 -0.15 -8.07 -14.94
N ASN A 41 0.88 -7.22 -15.04
CA ASN A 41 0.90 -5.85 -14.49
C ASN A 41 0.34 -5.79 -13.05
N ILE A 42 0.92 -6.63 -12.20
CA ILE A 42 0.45 -6.77 -10.83
C ILE A 42 1.04 -5.64 -9.99
N ARG A 43 0.21 -5.07 -9.12
CA ARG A 43 0.62 -4.08 -8.12
C ARG A 43 0.08 -4.46 -6.76
N LEU A 44 0.66 -3.88 -5.72
CA LEU A 44 0.21 -4.05 -4.34
C LEU A 44 -0.49 -2.78 -3.88
N ALA A 45 -1.64 -2.94 -3.22
CA ALA A 45 -2.37 -1.86 -2.58
C ALA A 45 -2.75 -2.24 -1.16
N ILE A 46 -2.87 -1.24 -0.29
CA ILE A 46 -3.58 -1.38 0.97
C ILE A 46 -5.06 -1.07 0.67
N VAL A 47 -5.97 -1.82 1.27
CA VAL A 47 -7.42 -1.62 1.13
C VAL A 47 -8.08 -1.70 2.49
N GLY A 48 -9.10 -0.86 2.71
CA GLY A 48 -9.90 -0.92 3.93
C GLY A 48 -10.68 -2.23 3.99
N PHE A 49 -10.73 -2.83 5.17
CA PHE A 49 -11.41 -4.09 5.41
C PHE A 49 -12.54 -3.87 6.41
N SER A 50 -13.79 -3.93 5.95
CA SER A 50 -14.95 -3.91 6.83
C SER A 50 -15.18 -5.29 7.46
N SER A 51 -15.84 -5.33 8.62
CA SER A 51 -16.27 -6.57 9.29
C SER A 51 -17.20 -7.44 8.44
N ALA A 52 -17.84 -6.87 7.40
CA ALA A 52 -18.67 -7.58 6.42
C ALA A 52 -17.88 -8.14 5.23
N GLY A 53 -16.53 -8.08 5.26
CA GLY A 53 -15.67 -8.59 4.20
C GLY A 53 -15.65 -7.72 2.93
N GLN A 54 -16.29 -6.55 2.95
CA GLN A 54 -16.26 -5.60 1.84
C GLN A 54 -14.97 -4.80 1.86
N TYR A 55 -14.31 -4.73 0.70
CA TYR A 55 -13.15 -3.88 0.47
C TYR A 55 -13.60 -2.46 0.13
N THR A 56 -13.02 -1.46 0.78
CA THR A 56 -13.09 -0.09 0.26
C THR A 56 -11.89 0.11 -0.67
N ALA A 57 -12.16 0.26 -1.96
CA ALA A 57 -11.17 0.71 -2.92
C ALA A 57 -10.76 2.14 -2.54
N ASP A 58 -9.53 2.28 -2.09
CA ASP A 58 -8.93 3.58 -1.82
C ASP A 58 -7.67 3.70 -2.68
N GLY A 59 -7.87 4.20 -3.90
CA GLY A 59 -6.81 4.43 -4.89
C GLY A 59 -5.81 5.52 -4.48
N THR A 60 -5.91 6.08 -3.28
CA THR A 60 -4.95 7.05 -2.73
C THR A 60 -3.84 6.38 -1.90
N GLN A 61 -3.94 5.08 -1.65
CA GLN A 61 -3.02 4.37 -0.76
C GLN A 61 -1.69 4.02 -1.43
N SER A 62 -0.66 3.85 -0.60
CA SER A 62 0.71 3.56 -1.02
C SER A 62 0.77 2.23 -1.77
N GLN A 63 1.50 2.21 -2.88
CA GLN A 63 1.54 1.07 -3.79
C GLN A 63 2.97 0.70 -4.14
N ILE A 64 3.22 -0.60 -4.19
CA ILE A 64 4.50 -1.13 -4.66
C ILE A 64 4.33 -1.49 -6.12
N ILE A 65 5.28 -1.03 -6.92
CA ILE A 65 5.35 -1.31 -8.34
C ILE A 65 6.50 -2.29 -8.51
N ASP A 66 6.17 -3.58 -8.49
CA ASP A 66 7.09 -4.58 -9.00
C ASP A 66 6.44 -5.24 -10.21
N LYS A 67 6.98 -4.92 -11.39
CA LYS A 67 6.53 -5.46 -12.68
C LYS A 67 6.72 -6.97 -12.77
N TYR A 68 7.57 -7.54 -11.90
CA TYR A 68 8.02 -8.92 -11.97
C TYR A 68 7.83 -9.71 -10.68
N LEU A 69 7.13 -9.19 -9.65
CA LEU A 69 6.85 -9.78 -8.32
C LEU A 69 7.43 -11.20 -8.14
N THR A 70 8.75 -11.30 -8.00
CA THR A 70 9.47 -12.58 -7.91
C THR A 70 10.20 -12.61 -6.58
N GLY A 71 9.63 -13.31 -5.59
CA GLY A 71 10.24 -13.52 -4.28
C GLY A 71 9.44 -12.88 -3.15
N GLY A 72 9.40 -11.57 -3.07
CA GLY A 72 8.74 -10.87 -1.97
C GLY A 72 8.56 -9.37 -2.19
N PHE A 73 7.98 -8.71 -1.19
CA PHE A 73 7.61 -7.29 -1.25
C PHE A 73 7.91 -6.58 0.07
N ALA A 74 8.00 -5.26 -0.03
CA ALA A 74 8.00 -4.36 1.10
C ALA A 74 7.18 -3.11 0.77
N LEU A 75 6.30 -2.64 1.65
CA LEU A 75 5.51 -1.41 1.48
C LEU A 75 5.83 -0.41 2.58
N ASP A 76 5.62 0.86 2.27
CA ASP A 76 5.47 1.90 3.28
C ASP A 76 4.01 2.02 3.68
N LEU A 77 3.78 2.07 4.98
CA LEU A 77 2.45 2.23 5.52
C LEU A 77 2.09 3.72 5.59
N PRO A 78 0.97 4.14 4.99
CA PRO A 78 0.51 5.52 5.08
C PRO A 78 0.10 5.86 6.51
N THR A 79 0.31 7.11 6.91
CA THR A 79 -0.13 7.65 8.21
C THR A 79 -1.38 8.53 8.10
N ASN A 80 -1.81 8.84 6.88
CA ASN A 80 -2.97 9.67 6.57
C ASN A 80 -4.25 8.84 6.30
N LEU A 81 -4.36 7.66 6.92
CA LEU A 81 -5.56 6.83 6.85
C LEU A 81 -6.41 6.98 8.12
N PRO A 82 -7.74 6.80 8.02
CA PRO A 82 -8.57 6.61 9.19
C PRO A 82 -8.06 5.45 10.06
N TYR A 83 -8.34 5.47 11.36
CA TYR A 83 -8.05 4.31 12.20
C TYR A 83 -9.00 3.16 11.84
N GLY A 84 -8.48 1.95 11.68
CA GLY A 84 -9.28 0.82 11.21
C GLY A 84 -8.49 -0.43 10.86
N THR A 85 -9.19 -1.37 10.22
CA THR A 85 -8.63 -2.63 9.72
C THR A 85 -8.45 -2.57 8.22
N TYR A 86 -7.32 -3.10 7.75
CA TYR A 86 -6.85 -3.04 6.38
C TYR A 86 -6.27 -4.39 5.95
N ARG A 87 -6.09 -4.54 4.64
CA ARG A 87 -5.36 -5.68 4.05
C ARG A 87 -4.44 -5.18 2.94
N VAL A 88 -3.33 -5.88 2.75
CA VAL A 88 -2.56 -5.76 1.51
C VAL A 88 -3.18 -6.72 0.50
N VAL A 89 -3.42 -6.22 -0.72
CA VAL A 89 -3.90 -7.02 -1.83
C VAL A 89 -2.97 -6.86 -3.02
N ALA A 90 -2.79 -7.96 -3.77
CA ALA A 90 -2.23 -7.90 -5.11
C ALA A 90 -3.39 -7.75 -6.10
N PHE A 91 -3.30 -6.80 -7.02
CA PHE A 91 -4.34 -6.54 -8.01
C PHE A 91 -3.75 -6.38 -9.41
N ARG A 92 -4.59 -6.59 -10.43
CA ARG A 92 -4.24 -6.32 -11.84
C ARG A 92 -4.53 -4.85 -12.17
N ASP A 93 -3.47 -4.08 -12.37
CA ASP A 93 -3.59 -2.71 -12.87
C ASP A 93 -3.76 -2.74 -14.41
N SER A 94 -5.01 -2.80 -14.87
CA SER A 94 -5.31 -2.97 -16.31
C SER A 94 -5.22 -1.66 -17.10
N ASN A 95 -5.43 -0.51 -16.44
CA ASN A 95 -5.38 0.82 -17.04
C ASN A 95 -4.01 1.51 -16.88
N ASN A 96 -3.08 0.86 -16.15
CA ASN A 96 -1.71 1.30 -15.92
C ASN A 96 -1.60 2.66 -15.22
N ASP A 97 -2.61 3.02 -14.41
CA ASP A 97 -2.61 4.28 -13.67
C ASP A 97 -1.88 4.17 -12.31
N GLY A 98 -1.46 2.96 -11.95
CA GLY A 98 -0.82 2.68 -10.68
C GLY A 98 -1.73 3.00 -9.50
N ARG A 99 -3.01 2.64 -9.59
CA ARG A 99 -4.01 2.75 -8.52
C ARG A 99 -4.92 1.54 -8.47
N PHE A 100 -5.33 1.17 -7.25
CA PHE A 100 -6.43 0.23 -7.07
C PHE A 100 -7.75 0.99 -7.14
N ASN A 101 -8.47 0.76 -8.22
CA ASN A 101 -9.72 1.42 -8.57
C ASN A 101 -10.92 0.50 -8.36
N THR A 102 -12.11 1.09 -8.30
CA THR A 102 -13.36 0.35 -8.33
C THR A 102 -13.45 -0.46 -9.63
N GLY A 103 -13.61 -1.79 -9.50
CA GLY A 103 -13.68 -2.71 -10.63
C GLY A 103 -12.36 -3.42 -10.94
N ASP A 104 -11.25 -3.03 -10.31
CA ASP A 104 -9.99 -3.75 -10.46
C ASP A 104 -10.07 -5.16 -9.87
N VAL A 105 -9.37 -6.08 -10.54
CA VAL A 105 -9.35 -7.49 -10.15
C VAL A 105 -8.29 -7.72 -9.10
N VAL A 106 -8.73 -8.08 -7.89
CA VAL A 106 -7.85 -8.63 -6.86
C VAL A 106 -7.40 -10.03 -7.28
N LEU A 107 -6.09 -10.26 -7.25
CA LEU A 107 -5.43 -11.51 -7.63
C LEU A 107 -4.90 -12.31 -6.43
N SER A 108 -4.84 -11.70 -5.24
CA SER A 108 -4.39 -12.36 -4.01
C SER A 108 -5.54 -12.97 -3.21
N ARG A 109 -5.33 -14.16 -2.64
CA ARG A 109 -6.19 -14.75 -1.61
C ARG A 109 -6.15 -13.95 -0.30
N ASP A 110 -7.11 -14.20 0.58
CA ASP A 110 -6.99 -13.81 1.98
C ASP A 110 -5.93 -14.64 2.68
N ASN A 111 -4.86 -13.98 3.14
CA ASN A 111 -3.79 -14.61 3.90
C ASN A 111 -4.15 -14.82 5.39
N GLY A 112 -5.37 -14.46 5.79
CA GLY A 112 -5.87 -14.60 7.15
C GLY A 112 -5.36 -13.53 8.11
N LYS A 113 -4.42 -12.66 7.70
CA LYS A 113 -3.87 -11.59 8.53
C LYS A 113 -4.56 -10.25 8.25
N ARG A 114 -4.52 -9.35 9.22
CA ARG A 114 -5.09 -8.00 9.14
C ARG A 114 -4.02 -6.98 9.46
N LEU A 115 -3.94 -5.91 8.68
CA LEU A 115 -3.23 -4.70 9.08
C LEU A 115 -4.19 -3.85 9.92
N VAL A 116 -3.75 -3.39 11.09
CA VAL A 116 -4.60 -2.64 12.02
C VAL A 116 -3.92 -1.33 12.36
N TYR A 117 -4.54 -0.22 11.98
CA TYR A 117 -4.09 1.12 12.34
C TYR A 117 -4.91 1.64 13.52
N SER A 118 -4.30 1.69 14.70
CA SER A 118 -4.96 2.02 15.96
C SER A 118 -4.54 3.37 16.49
N ARG A 119 -5.47 4.11 17.10
CA ARG A 119 -5.19 5.38 17.80
C ARG A 119 -4.59 5.14 19.17
N TYR A 120 -5.04 4.11 19.86
CA TYR A 120 -4.60 3.72 21.20
C TYR A 120 -4.59 2.21 21.33
N ASP A 121 -3.92 1.72 22.37
CA ASP A 121 -3.72 0.29 22.60
C ASP A 121 -5.05 -0.44 22.75
N ASN A 122 -5.11 -1.65 22.20
CA ASN A 122 -6.26 -2.55 22.24
C ASN A 122 -7.57 -1.99 21.64
N GLN A 123 -7.52 -0.95 20.79
CA GLN A 123 -8.72 -0.29 20.26
C GLN A 123 -9.67 -1.26 19.52
N PHE A 124 -9.12 -2.13 18.67
CA PHE A 124 -9.92 -3.07 17.86
C PHE A 124 -9.69 -4.53 18.24
N TYR A 125 -8.44 -4.87 18.57
CA TYR A 125 -8.04 -6.22 18.94
C TYR A 125 -7.11 -6.19 20.14
N ARG A 126 -7.23 -7.17 21.03
CA ARG A 126 -6.29 -7.31 22.15
C ARG A 126 -4.87 -7.55 21.64
N GLY A 127 -3.90 -6.91 22.29
CA GLY A 127 -2.47 -7.02 21.98
C GLY A 127 -1.95 -5.99 20.98
N THR A 128 -2.80 -5.23 20.29
CA THR A 128 -2.35 -4.16 19.39
C THR A 128 -1.94 -2.91 20.16
N THR A 129 -0.93 -2.19 19.71
CA THR A 129 -0.55 -0.87 20.23
C THR A 129 -1.04 0.26 19.32
N SER A 130 -0.98 1.50 19.81
CA SER A 130 -1.10 2.68 18.96
C SER A 130 -0.15 2.59 17.74
N GLY A 131 -0.64 2.98 16.57
CA GLY A 131 0.05 2.82 15.29
C GLY A 131 -0.36 1.58 14.52
N TRP A 132 0.52 1.13 13.62
CA TRP A 132 0.28 -0.02 12.74
C TRP A 132 0.67 -1.34 13.40
N ASN A 133 -0.16 -2.35 13.17
CA ASN A 133 0.00 -3.69 13.71
C ASN A 133 -0.36 -4.73 12.65
N ILE A 134 0.20 -5.93 12.73
CA ILE A 134 -0.36 -7.12 12.08
C ILE A 134 -1.12 -7.91 13.14
N TYR A 135 -2.39 -8.17 12.89
CA TYR A 135 -3.22 -9.02 13.72
C TYR A 135 -3.52 -10.34 13.00
N ASN A 136 -3.37 -11.45 13.71
CA ASN A 136 -3.75 -12.78 13.24
C ASN A 136 -5.00 -13.27 14.03
N PRO A 137 -6.20 -13.24 13.41
CA PRO A 137 -7.43 -13.71 14.04
C PRO A 137 -7.45 -15.21 14.35
N SER A 138 -6.67 -16.03 13.64
CA SER A 138 -6.69 -17.49 13.84
C SER A 138 -6.17 -17.91 15.23
N ASN A 139 -5.29 -17.10 15.82
CA ASN A 139 -4.66 -17.38 17.11
C ASN A 139 -4.71 -16.18 18.08
N ASN A 140 -5.41 -15.10 17.73
CA ASN A 140 -5.54 -13.87 18.51
C ASN A 140 -4.21 -13.21 18.90
N THR A 141 -3.23 -13.21 18.00
CA THR A 141 -1.92 -12.58 18.24
C THR A 141 -1.74 -11.30 17.44
N ALA A 142 -1.01 -10.34 18.02
CA ALA A 142 -0.63 -9.09 17.36
C ALA A 142 0.90 -8.97 17.28
N GLN A 143 1.39 -8.49 16.13
CA GLN A 143 2.76 -8.02 15.94
C GLN A 143 2.75 -6.49 15.89
N THR A 144 3.60 -5.85 16.69
CA THR A 144 3.54 -4.40 16.93
C THR A 144 4.87 -3.67 16.67
N LEU A 145 5.97 -4.42 16.50
CA LEU A 145 7.32 -3.87 16.29
C LEU A 145 7.83 -4.12 14.88
N THR A 146 7.74 -5.36 14.42
CA THR A 146 8.13 -5.78 13.08
C THR A 146 6.88 -6.32 12.40
N LEU A 147 6.50 -5.70 11.27
CA LEU A 147 5.30 -6.08 10.53
C LEU A 147 5.72 -6.92 9.32
N ASP A 148 6.28 -8.09 9.56
CA ASP A 148 6.79 -8.97 8.53
C ASP A 148 5.90 -10.19 8.28
N ASN A 149 6.36 -11.05 7.39
CA ASN A 149 5.70 -12.32 7.08
C ASN A 149 4.23 -12.13 6.63
N TYR A 150 3.89 -11.00 6.02
CA TYR A 150 2.58 -10.76 5.43
C TYR A 150 2.50 -11.41 4.04
N ASP A 151 2.72 -12.72 3.98
CA ASP A 151 2.75 -13.47 2.72
C ASP A 151 1.42 -13.35 1.97
N LEU A 152 1.49 -13.16 0.65
CA LEU A 152 0.33 -13.21 -0.24
C LEU A 152 0.47 -14.38 -1.21
N GLU A 153 -0.64 -15.04 -1.46
CA GLU A 153 -0.74 -16.13 -2.42
C GLU A 153 -1.73 -15.75 -3.51
N ALA A 154 -1.44 -16.16 -4.75
CA ALA A 154 -2.36 -15.99 -5.86
C ALA A 154 -3.66 -16.80 -5.65
N LEU A 155 -4.77 -16.30 -6.23
CA LEU A 155 -6.08 -16.95 -6.28
C LEU A 155 -6.07 -18.34 -6.89
#